data_AF-A0A1V3P786-F1
#
_entry.id   AF-A0A1V3P786-F1
#
_cell.length_a   1.000
_cell.length_b   1.000
_cell.length_c   1.000
_cell.angle_alpha   90.00
_cell.angle_beta   90.00
_cell.angle_gamma   90.00
#
_symmetry.space_group_name_H-M   'P 1'
#
loop_
_entity.id
_entity.type
_entity.pdbx_description
1 polymer ?
#
loop_
_entity_poly.entity_id
_entity_poly.type
_entity_poly.pdbx_seq_one_letter_code
_entity_poly.pdbx_strand_id
1 'polypeptide(L)'
;MAERFGYACAYGRDLASAIEADMKAALSDDMDAPGDVAPYMTIKYFNAEALKSTGLVAAVDCVTHLADGTAVDFSLVVTGKGAKRYLTLESIQRAL
;
A
#
# COMPACT_ATOMS: atom_id res chain seq x y z
N MET A 1 -7.98 13.21 7.56
CA MET A 1 -7.58 11.95 6.92
C MET A 1 -7.08 12.17 5.49
N ALA A 2 -7.76 13.00 4.67
CA ALA A 2 -7.25 13.40 3.34
C ALA A 2 -5.89 14.14 3.38
N GLU A 3 -5.67 15.00 4.37
CA GLU A 3 -4.40 15.72 4.57
C GLU A 3 -3.21 14.84 5.00
N ARG A 4 -3.45 13.57 5.37
CA ARG A 4 -2.45 12.73 6.04
C ARG A 4 -2.15 11.40 5.34
N PHE A 5 -3.04 10.96 4.44
CA PHE A 5 -2.97 9.63 3.81
C PHE A 5 -3.23 9.66 2.31
N GLY A 6 -3.14 10.84 1.67
CA GLY A 6 -3.16 11.01 0.21
C GLY A 6 -3.97 9.97 -0.53
N TYR A 7 -5.31 10.05 -0.44
CA TYR A 7 -6.16 9.08 -1.13
C TYR A 7 -5.77 9.01 -2.60
N ALA A 8 -5.45 7.80 -3.08
CA ALA A 8 -5.66 7.40 -4.46
C ALA A 8 -7.16 7.59 -4.75
N CYS A 9 -7.53 8.82 -5.08
CA CYS A 9 -8.91 9.26 -5.14
C CYS A 9 -9.53 8.64 -6.39
N ALA A 10 -10.16 7.47 -6.26
CA ALA A 10 -10.92 6.83 -7.33
C ALA A 10 -12.32 7.46 -7.49
N TYR A 11 -12.47 8.75 -7.15
CA TYR A 11 -13.75 9.44 -7.27
C TYR A 11 -14.10 9.63 -8.75
N GLY A 12 -15.02 8.81 -9.27
CA GLY A 12 -15.43 8.82 -10.67
C GLY A 12 -14.48 8.07 -11.64
N ARG A 13 -13.47 7.36 -11.13
CA ARG A 13 -12.57 6.50 -11.91
C ARG A 13 -12.87 5.03 -11.63
N ASP A 14 -12.75 4.18 -12.64
CA ASP A 14 -12.70 2.74 -12.41
C ASP A 14 -11.53 2.40 -11.48
N LEU A 15 -11.77 1.53 -10.49
CA LEU A 15 -10.84 1.29 -9.39
C LEU A 15 -9.52 0.68 -9.89
N ALA A 16 -9.60 -0.29 -10.81
CA ALA A 16 -8.42 -0.93 -11.38
C ALA A 16 -7.59 0.08 -12.20
N SER A 17 -8.27 0.92 -12.98
CA SER A 17 -7.65 1.98 -13.77
C SER A 17 -6.99 3.07 -12.91
N ALA A 18 -7.59 3.42 -11.77
CA ALA A 18 -7.03 4.38 -10.83
C ALA A 18 -5.74 3.85 -10.18
N ILE A 19 -5.76 2.60 -9.73
CA ILE A 19 -4.58 1.94 -9.16
C ILE A 19 -3.46 1.84 -10.20
N GLU A 20 -3.78 1.48 -11.45
CA GLU A 20 -2.78 1.39 -12.52
C GLU A 20 -2.15 2.76 -12.84
N ALA A 21 -2.95 3.83 -12.89
CA ALA A 21 -2.47 5.18 -13.13
C ALA A 21 -1.58 5.67 -11.98
N ASP A 22 -1.98 5.41 -10.74
CA ASP A 22 -1.24 5.83 -9.55
C ASP A 22 0.07 5.03 -9.43
N MET A 23 0.06 3.74 -9.79
CA MET A 23 1.26 2.91 -9.92
C MET A 23 2.20 3.44 -11.01
N LYS A 24 1.69 3.79 -12.20
CA LYS A 24 2.52 4.37 -13.28
C LYS A 24 3.13 5.70 -12.86
N ALA A 25 2.39 6.55 -12.16
CA ALA A 25 2.88 7.82 -11.64
C ALA A 25 4.00 7.59 -10.61
N ALA A 26 3.81 6.68 -9.65
CA ALA A 26 4.82 6.34 -8.65
C ALA A 26 6.12 5.76 -9.23
N LEU A 27 6.03 5.11 -10.41
CA LEU A 27 7.18 4.55 -11.12
C LEU A 27 7.81 5.53 -12.13
N SER A 28 7.19 6.69 -12.38
CA SER A 28 7.66 7.67 -13.36
C SER A 28 8.62 8.73 -12.79
N ASP A 29 8.77 8.79 -11.46
CA ASP A 29 9.77 9.65 -10.83
C ASP A 29 11.18 9.01 -10.94
N ASP A 30 11.93 9.55 -11.90
CA ASP A 30 13.37 9.45 -12.19
C ASP A 30 14.06 8.06 -12.21
N MET A 31 14.57 7.76 -13.41
CA MET A 31 15.19 6.52 -13.89
C MET A 31 16.58 6.19 -13.33
N ASP A 32 16.89 6.49 -12.06
CA ASP A 32 18.20 6.15 -11.50
C ASP A 32 18.14 4.83 -10.72
N ALA A 33 18.71 3.79 -11.35
CA ALA A 33 19.15 2.45 -10.88
C ALA A 33 18.18 1.59 -10.03
N PRO A 34 17.88 0.33 -10.40
CA PRO A 34 17.03 -0.54 -9.57
C PRO A 34 17.59 -0.60 -8.15
N GLY A 35 16.77 -0.19 -7.17
CA GLY A 35 17.17 -0.20 -5.76
C GLY A 35 17.52 -1.63 -5.37
N ASP A 36 18.69 -1.83 -4.77
CA ASP A 36 19.23 -3.14 -4.35
C ASP A 36 18.49 -3.70 -3.11
N VAL A 37 17.24 -3.30 -2.91
CA VAL A 37 16.46 -3.56 -1.71
C VAL A 37 15.84 -4.94 -1.82
N ALA A 38 16.34 -5.90 -1.03
CA ALA A 38 15.78 -7.25 -0.99
C ALA A 38 14.28 -7.24 -0.62
N PRO A 39 13.45 -8.13 -1.19
CA PRO A 39 12.05 -8.22 -0.82
C PRO A 39 11.88 -8.51 0.67
N TYR A 40 10.94 -7.82 1.31
CA TYR A 40 10.58 -8.09 2.70
C TYR A 40 9.10 -7.83 2.95
N MET A 41 8.60 -8.37 4.06
CA MET A 41 7.26 -8.09 4.56
C MET A 41 7.30 -7.94 6.08
N THR A 42 6.83 -6.81 6.58
CA THR A 42 6.67 -6.52 8.01
C THR A 42 5.19 -6.35 8.30
N ILE A 43 4.69 -7.05 9.32
CA ILE A 43 3.29 -6.96 9.75
C ILE A 43 3.25 -6.43 11.18
N LYS A 44 2.54 -5.33 11.40
CA LYS A 44 2.31 -4.72 12.71
C LYS A 44 0.83 -4.81 13.07
N TYR A 45 0.51 -5.53 14.13
CA TYR A 45 -0.88 -5.68 14.57
C TYR A 45 -1.31 -4.52 15.45
N PHE A 46 -2.53 -4.04 15.22
CA PHE A 46 -3.16 -3.05 16.10
C PHE A 46 -3.67 -3.73 17.38
N ASN A 47 -3.79 -2.95 18.45
CA ASN A 47 -4.27 -3.47 19.72
C ASN A 47 -5.78 -3.84 19.68
N ALA A 48 -6.24 -4.54 20.72
CA ALA A 48 -7.62 -5.02 20.80
C ALA A 48 -8.67 -3.89 20.83
N GLU A 49 -8.30 -2.70 21.31
CA GLU A 49 -9.20 -1.54 21.34
C GLU A 49 -9.44 -1.00 19.93
N ALA A 50 -8.37 -0.76 19.18
CA ALA A 50 -8.44 -0.33 17.79
C ALA A 50 -9.23 -1.32 16.93
N LEU A 51 -9.02 -2.62 17.14
CA LEU A 51 -9.80 -3.66 16.47
C LEU A 51 -11.30 -3.57 16.76
N LYS A 52 -11.70 -3.33 18.01
CA LYS A 52 -13.12 -3.26 18.40
C LYS A 52 -13.80 -1.99 17.89
N SER A 53 -13.14 -0.84 18.01
CA SER A 53 -13.73 0.46 17.68
C SER A 53 -13.73 0.72 16.17
N THR A 54 -12.58 0.55 15.53
CA THR A 54 -12.35 0.92 14.11
C THR A 54 -12.33 -0.27 13.17
N GLY A 55 -12.09 -1.48 13.68
CA GLY A 55 -11.87 -2.66 12.83
C GLY A 55 -10.47 -2.73 12.23
N LEU A 56 -9.51 -1.92 12.71
CA LEU A 56 -8.10 -2.01 12.31
C LEU A 56 -7.48 -3.30 12.87
N VAL A 57 -6.92 -4.12 11.98
CA VAL A 57 -6.33 -5.43 12.31
C VAL A 57 -4.81 -5.35 12.29
N ALA A 58 -4.24 -4.95 11.15
CA ALA A 58 -2.80 -4.84 10.98
C ALA A 58 -2.44 -3.77 9.95
N ALA A 59 -1.24 -3.22 10.06
CA ALA A 59 -0.54 -2.54 8.97
C ALA A 59 0.52 -3.50 8.43
N VAL A 60 0.69 -3.51 7.11
CA VAL A 60 1.68 -4.32 6.40
C VAL A 60 2.55 -3.37 5.60
N ASP A 61 3.85 -3.43 5.82
CA ASP A 61 4.85 -2.74 5.01
C ASP A 61 5.63 -3.81 4.25
N CYS A 62 5.63 -3.79 2.92
CA CYS A 62 6.35 -4.79 2.14
C CYS A 62 7.00 -4.23 0.88
N VAL A 63 8.23 -4.67 0.62
CA VAL A 63 8.92 -4.42 -0.65
C VAL A 63 8.86 -5.67 -1.50
N THR A 64 8.47 -5.52 -2.76
CA THR A 64 8.51 -6.57 -3.80
C THR A 64 9.12 -6.02 -5.07
N HIS A 65 9.47 -6.90 -6.01
CA HIS A 65 10.01 -6.52 -7.31
C HIS A 65 8.96 -6.68 -8.40
N LEU A 66 8.95 -5.76 -9.35
CA LEU A 66 8.24 -5.91 -10.61
C LEU A 66 8.99 -6.86 -11.55
N ALA A 67 8.36 -7.23 -12.66
CA ALA A 67 8.95 -8.14 -13.65
C ALA A 67 10.26 -7.61 -14.26
N ASP A 68 10.47 -6.30 -14.26
CA ASP A 68 11.70 -5.65 -14.72
C ASP A 68 12.78 -5.51 -13.64
N GLY A 69 12.52 -6.02 -12.43
CA GLY A 69 13.44 -5.93 -11.30
C GLY A 69 13.34 -4.63 -10.50
N THR A 70 12.40 -3.74 -10.80
CA THR A 70 12.18 -2.52 -10.00
C THR A 70 11.63 -2.88 -8.61
N ALA A 71 12.33 -2.47 -7.56
CA ALA A 71 11.86 -2.62 -6.18
C ALA A 71 10.77 -1.57 -5.86
N VAL A 72 9.63 -2.05 -5.35
CA VAL A 72 8.44 -1.26 -5.03
C VAL A 72 8.02 -1.56 -3.60
N ASP A 73 7.89 -0.50 -2.80
CA ASP A 73 7.36 -0.50 -1.44
C ASP A 73 5.84 -0.29 -1.46
N PHE A 74 5.15 -1.15 -0.73
CA PHE A 74 3.72 -1.15 -0.54
C PHE A 74 3.40 -1.02 0.95
N SER A 75 2.60 -0.01 1.29
CA SER A 75 1.96 0.05 2.60
C SER A 75 0.49 -0.35 2.46
N LEU A 76 0.08 -1.34 3.25
CA LEU A 76 -1.27 -1.87 3.27
C LEU A 76 -1.84 -1.78 4.69
N VAL A 77 -3.15 -1.59 4.79
CA VAL A 77 -3.89 -1.70 6.05
C VAL A 77 -4.93 -2.79 5.92
N VAL A 78 -4.88 -3.73 6.85
CA VAL A 78 -5.88 -4.78 7.01
C VAL A 78 -6.95 -4.27 7.96
N THR A 79 -8.19 -4.20 7.48
CA THR A 79 -9.36 -3.89 8.28
C THR A 79 -10.34 -5.06 8.29
N GLY A 80 -11.25 -5.10 9.27
CA GLY A 80 -12.29 -6.12 9.33
C GLY A 80 -12.96 -6.23 10.68
N LYS A 81 -14.20 -6.74 10.66
CA LYS A 81 -14.96 -7.10 11.86
C LYS A 81 -15.45 -8.54 11.73
N GLY A 82 -15.41 -9.30 12.83
CA GLY A 82 -15.74 -10.73 12.82
C GLY A 82 -14.81 -11.53 11.92
N ALA A 83 -15.38 -12.35 11.02
CA ALA A 83 -14.63 -13.20 10.09
C ALA A 83 -14.21 -12.51 8.77
N LYS A 84 -14.78 -11.34 8.45
CA LYS A 84 -14.45 -10.62 7.21
C LYS A 84 -13.18 -9.80 7.38
N ARG A 85 -12.32 -9.81 6.36
CA ARG A 85 -11.09 -9.01 6.27
C ARG A 85 -11.05 -8.30 4.92
N TYR A 86 -10.55 -7.07 4.93
CA TYR A 86 -10.36 -6.21 3.77
C TYR A 86 -8.91 -5.71 3.81
N LEU A 87 -8.27 -5.72 2.65
CA LEU A 87 -6.96 -5.12 2.44
C LEU A 87 -7.17 -3.81 1.70
N THR A 88 -6.67 -2.73 2.29
CA THR A 88 -6.60 -1.42 1.66
C THR A 88 -5.15 -1.13 1.34
N LEU A 89 -4.88 -0.71 0.11
CA LEU A 89 -3.60 -0.19 -0.30
C LEU A 89 -3.52 1.29 0.07
N GLU A 90 -2.60 1.64 0.97
CA GLU A 90 -2.42 3.02 1.44
C GLU A 90 -1.37 3.77 0.61
N SER A 91 -0.29 3.10 0.19
CA SER A 91 0.72 3.69 -0.68
C SER A 91 1.41 2.66 -1.58
N ILE A 92 1.84 3.14 -2.75
CA ILE A 92 2.80 2.48 -3.62
C ILE A 92 3.89 3.52 -3.89
N GLN A 93 5.13 3.14 -3.66
CA GLN A 93 6.28 3.98 -3.98
C GLN A 93 7.47 3.11 -4.38
N ARG A 94 8.45 3.69 -5.05
CA ARG A 94 9.70 3.00 -5.32
C ARG A 94 10.48 2.78 -4.02
N ALA A 95 11.07 1.60 -3.85
CA ALA A 95 11.97 1.34 -2.72
C ALA A 95 13.36 1.90 -3.04
N LEU A 96 13.89 2.78 -2.18
CA LEU A 96 15.20 3.43 -2.30
C LEU A 96 16.27 2.70 -1.48
#